data_AF-A0A1J5KZZ5-F1
#
_entry.id   AF-A0A1J5KZZ5-F1
#
_cell.length_a   1.000
_cell.length_b   1.000
_cell.length_c   1.000
_cell.angle_alpha   90.00
_cell.angle_beta   90.00
_cell.angle_gamma   90.00
#
_symmetry.space_group_name_H-M   'P 1'
#
loop_
_entity.id
_entity.type
_entity.pdbx_description
1 polymer ?
#
loop_
_entity_poly.entity_id
_entity_poly.type
_entity_poly.pdbx_seq_one_letter_code
_entity_poly.pdbx_strand_id
1 'polypeptide(L)'
;MVASLPIPKRLWSRVSQHVGCFSTQEVYLLQKLALTLEPVDRETLPSLFSRMAILNGTDSANFALDLGTTFRRILEQDEEAVAIFSERAGLSAMQLAELLSWTGERIGDVRMRFRNEVFVSRALRNPIIRGCPHCLREHAADQPHPLRHIVLRGDWLCRGVDICHQHHQPLVPLWSNARPIERDNIGARLAEILPDLQAGSFDCVRVEPTDYDLWLDKRLSQGISADKNMAGLTAGVSSDHNLRVHWCSFAP
;
A
#
# COMPACT_ATOMS: atom_id res chain seq x y z
N MET A 1 3.26 39.80 38.46
CA MET A 1 2.13 39.75 37.51
C MET A 1 1.91 38.29 37.12
N VAL A 2 0.69 37.83 37.42
CA VAL A 2 0.00 36.57 37.07
C VAL A 2 0.71 35.24 37.35
N ALA A 3 0.34 34.68 38.51
CA ALA A 3 0.57 33.30 38.90
C ALA A 3 -0.49 32.38 38.30
N SER A 4 -0.06 31.16 37.91
CA SER A 4 -0.87 30.08 37.38
C SER A 4 -1.93 29.61 38.39
N LEU A 5 -3.19 29.50 37.94
CA LEU A 5 -4.29 28.92 38.72
C LEU A 5 -4.42 27.41 38.40
N PRO A 6 -4.57 26.53 39.40
CA PRO A 6 -4.84 25.11 39.18
C PRO A 6 -6.33 24.87 38.88
N ILE A 7 -6.59 24.05 37.86
CA ILE A 7 -7.94 23.66 37.41
C ILE A 7 -8.61 22.76 38.48
N PRO A 8 -9.87 22.99 38.88
CA PRO A 8 -10.50 22.25 39.98
C PRO A 8 -10.90 20.82 39.60
N LYS A 9 -10.50 19.85 40.43
CA LYS A 9 -10.80 18.40 40.35
C LYS A 9 -12.30 18.03 40.53
N ARG A 10 -13.25 18.94 40.35
CA ARG A 10 -14.67 18.76 40.69
C ARG A 10 -15.64 18.83 39.50
N LEU A 11 -15.18 18.50 38.29
CA LEU A 11 -16.06 18.30 37.13
C LEU A 11 -16.08 16.86 36.58
N TRP A 12 -15.39 15.93 37.24
CA TRP A 12 -15.39 14.51 36.89
C TRP A 12 -16.38 13.65 37.68
N SER A 13 -17.17 14.23 38.60
CA SER A 13 -18.05 13.46 39.49
C SER A 13 -19.51 13.36 39.03
N ARG A 14 -19.86 13.81 37.81
CA ARG A 14 -21.26 13.81 37.33
C ARG A 14 -21.56 13.02 36.06
N VAL A 15 -20.58 12.33 35.47
CA VAL A 15 -20.82 11.40 34.35
C VAL A 15 -20.79 9.93 34.80
N SER A 16 -20.30 9.63 36.01
CA SER A 16 -20.13 8.25 36.53
C SER A 16 -21.39 7.59 37.11
N GLN A 17 -22.61 7.93 36.70
CA GLN A 17 -23.78 7.24 37.26
C GLN A 17 -24.34 6.10 36.41
N HIS A 18 -23.93 5.89 35.15
CA HIS A 18 -24.47 4.77 34.34
C HIS A 18 -23.45 4.06 33.43
N VAL A 19 -22.15 4.22 33.64
CA VAL A 19 -21.13 3.47 32.88
C VAL A 19 -20.19 2.80 33.88
N GLY A 20 -20.09 1.48 33.79
CA GLY A 20 -19.27 0.65 34.65
C GLY A 20 -17.85 1.21 34.78
N CYS A 21 -17.34 1.15 36.01
CA CYS A 21 -15.98 1.54 36.35
C CYS A 21 -15.01 0.56 35.69
N PHE A 22 -14.58 0.85 34.47
CA PHE A 22 -13.44 0.17 33.88
C PHE A 22 -12.20 0.59 34.66
N SER A 23 -11.49 -0.39 35.21
CA SER A 23 -10.20 -0.17 35.85
C SER A 23 -9.22 0.47 34.85
N THR A 24 -8.22 1.21 35.34
CA THR A 24 -7.13 1.73 34.49
C THR A 24 -6.48 0.61 33.66
N GLN A 25 -6.48 -0.63 34.14
CA GLN A 25 -6.01 -1.82 33.43
C GLN A 25 -6.90 -2.24 32.26
N GLU A 26 -8.22 -2.04 32.33
CA GLU A 26 -9.16 -2.26 31.21
C GLU A 26 -9.06 -1.20 30.13
N VAL A 27 -8.62 0.02 30.48
CA VAL A 27 -8.30 1.09 29.50
C VAL A 27 -7.01 0.76 28.72
N TYR A 28 -6.06 0.03 29.33
CA TYR A 28 -4.85 -0.47 28.66
C TYR A 28 -5.08 -1.74 27.83
N LEU A 29 -6.19 -2.47 28.03
CA LEU A 29 -6.49 -3.72 27.32
C LEU A 29 -6.95 -3.54 25.87
N LEU A 30 -7.18 -2.31 25.41
CA LEU A 30 -7.39 -1.98 23.99
C LEU A 30 -6.10 -1.52 23.28
N GLN A 31 -4.92 -1.87 23.79
CA GLN A 31 -3.63 -1.52 23.16
C GLN A 31 -3.42 -2.13 21.77
N LYS A 32 -4.13 -3.21 21.41
CA LYS A 32 -4.08 -3.84 20.09
C LYS A 32 -5.47 -4.16 19.57
N LEU A 33 -5.62 -4.15 18.26
CA LEU A 33 -6.81 -4.64 17.57
C LEU A 33 -6.98 -6.13 17.87
N ALA A 34 -8.23 -6.55 18.08
CA ALA A 34 -8.54 -7.97 18.28
C ALA A 34 -8.34 -8.78 17.00
N LEU A 35 -8.57 -8.16 15.83
CA LEU A 35 -8.37 -8.75 14.52
C LEU A 35 -7.25 -8.02 13.79
N THR A 36 -6.16 -8.73 13.53
CA THR A 36 -4.98 -8.21 12.83
C THR A 36 -4.61 -9.04 11.61
N LEU A 37 -3.84 -8.43 10.71
CA LEU A 37 -3.22 -9.06 9.56
C LEU A 37 -1.73 -8.76 9.59
N GLU A 38 -0.94 -9.76 9.23
CA GLU A 38 0.48 -9.56 8.93
C GLU A 38 0.64 -8.95 7.52
N PRO A 39 1.60 -8.04 7.31
CA PRO A 39 1.98 -7.61 5.97
C PRO A 39 2.48 -8.79 5.15
N VAL A 40 2.12 -8.84 3.87
CA VAL A 40 2.69 -9.82 2.93
C VAL A 40 3.86 -9.24 2.13
N ASP A 41 4.55 -10.09 1.38
CA ASP A 41 5.67 -9.69 0.53
C ASP A 41 5.30 -8.54 -0.40
N ARG A 42 6.16 -7.51 -0.41
CA ARG A 42 6.02 -6.27 -1.18
C ARG A 42 4.73 -5.49 -0.96
N GLU A 43 3.98 -5.74 0.11
CA GLU A 43 2.75 -5.00 0.38
C GLU A 43 3.03 -3.50 0.63
N THR A 44 2.05 -2.66 0.30
CA THR A 44 2.09 -1.22 0.59
C THR A 44 1.26 -0.89 1.83
N LEU A 45 1.59 0.20 2.52
CA LEU A 45 0.84 0.68 3.69
C LEU A 45 -0.65 0.90 3.38
N PRO A 46 -1.07 1.55 2.28
CA PRO A 46 -2.49 1.68 1.94
C PRO A 46 -3.18 0.32 1.69
N SER A 47 -2.47 -0.65 1.11
CA SER A 47 -3.00 -2.02 0.92
C SER A 47 -3.27 -2.69 2.26
N LEU A 48 -2.26 -2.76 3.14
CA LEU A 48 -2.40 -3.40 4.45
C LEU A 48 -3.48 -2.72 5.30
N PHE A 49 -3.47 -1.38 5.33
CA PHE A 49 -4.44 -0.59 6.08
C PHE A 49 -5.86 -0.84 5.59
N SER A 50 -6.06 -0.95 4.28
CA SER A 50 -7.35 -1.30 3.69
C SER A 50 -7.81 -2.71 4.08
N ARG A 51 -6.93 -3.72 3.96
CA ARG A 51 -7.29 -5.10 4.35
C ARG A 51 -7.62 -5.18 5.85
N MET A 52 -6.91 -4.43 6.67
CA MET A 52 -7.16 -4.32 8.11
C MET A 52 -8.52 -3.69 8.42
N ALA A 53 -8.87 -2.61 7.73
CA ALA A 53 -10.18 -1.96 7.85
C ALA A 53 -11.32 -2.94 7.52
N ILE A 54 -11.19 -3.65 6.39
CA ILE A 54 -12.18 -4.65 5.95
C ILE A 54 -12.28 -5.80 6.94
N LEU A 55 -11.15 -6.30 7.47
CA LEU A 55 -11.15 -7.33 8.51
C LEU A 55 -11.88 -6.88 9.77
N ASN A 56 -11.76 -5.60 10.13
CA ASN A 56 -12.46 -5.00 11.27
C ASN A 56 -13.87 -4.49 10.90
N GLY A 57 -14.40 -4.84 9.72
CA GLY A 57 -15.79 -4.60 9.33
C GLY A 57 -16.12 -3.16 8.94
N THR A 58 -15.12 -2.38 8.53
CA THR A 58 -15.26 -0.95 8.23
C THR A 58 -14.47 -0.56 6.97
N ASP A 59 -14.61 0.68 6.51
CA ASP A 59 -13.81 1.25 5.43
C ASP A 59 -12.56 1.97 5.98
N SER A 60 -11.61 2.31 5.11
CA SER A 60 -10.36 2.94 5.55
C SER A 60 -10.54 4.32 6.20
N ALA A 61 -11.58 5.08 5.84
CA ALA A 61 -11.81 6.39 6.44
C ALA A 61 -12.31 6.25 7.89
N ASN A 62 -13.33 5.42 8.09
CA ASN A 62 -13.90 5.13 9.40
C ASN A 62 -12.91 4.37 10.29
N PHE A 63 -12.17 3.40 9.76
CA PHE A 63 -11.10 2.71 10.49
C PHE A 63 -10.03 3.67 11.02
N ALA A 64 -9.63 4.66 10.21
CA ALA A 64 -8.68 5.67 10.66
C ALA A 64 -9.23 6.52 11.82
N LEU A 65 -10.53 6.84 11.78
CA LEU A 65 -11.20 7.58 12.87
C LEU A 65 -11.29 6.74 14.14
N ASP A 66 -11.58 5.45 14.03
CA ASP A 66 -11.61 4.51 15.16
C ASP A 66 -10.25 4.39 15.86
N LEU A 67 -9.16 4.53 15.09
CA LEU A 67 -7.79 4.61 15.60
C LEU A 67 -7.41 5.99 16.17
N GLY A 68 -8.30 7.00 16.08
CA GLY A 68 -8.04 8.36 16.55
C GLY A 68 -7.18 9.21 15.59
N THR A 69 -7.15 8.88 14.30
CA THR A 69 -6.41 9.62 13.26
C THR A 69 -7.29 9.90 12.04
N THR A 70 -6.71 10.22 10.89
CA THR A 70 -7.42 10.37 9.61
C THR A 70 -6.74 9.55 8.53
N PHE A 71 -7.51 9.08 7.55
CA PHE A 71 -6.96 8.30 6.45
C PHE A 71 -5.93 9.09 5.63
N ARG A 72 -6.14 10.41 5.49
CA ARG A 72 -5.16 11.32 4.88
C ARG A 72 -3.79 11.26 5.57
N ARG A 73 -3.75 11.31 6.90
CA ARG A 73 -2.49 11.22 7.67
C ARG A 73 -1.78 9.90 7.44
N ILE A 74 -2.52 8.78 7.36
CA ILE A 74 -1.96 7.46 7.02
C ILE A 74 -1.33 7.48 5.62
N LEU A 75 -2.04 8.00 4.62
CA LEU A 75 -1.54 8.07 3.23
C LEU A 75 -0.33 9.00 3.07
N GLU A 76 -0.27 10.06 3.88
CA GLU A 76 0.85 11.00 3.92
C GLU A 76 2.03 10.49 4.75
N GLN A 77 1.90 9.30 5.35
CA GLN A 77 2.90 8.68 6.23
C GLN A 77 3.30 9.59 7.39
N ASP A 78 2.30 10.29 7.95
CA ASP A 78 2.47 11.06 9.18
C ASP A 78 2.95 10.15 10.31
N GLU A 79 4.07 10.52 10.94
CA GLU A 79 4.81 9.66 11.88
C GLU A 79 3.95 9.16 13.04
N GLU A 80 3.17 10.06 13.66
CA GLU A 80 2.27 9.72 14.77
C GLU A 80 1.14 8.80 14.31
N ALA A 81 0.48 9.11 13.17
CA ALA A 81 -0.59 8.28 12.66
C ALA A 81 -0.13 6.86 12.29
N VAL A 82 1.05 6.75 11.67
CA VAL A 82 1.65 5.45 11.33
C VAL A 82 2.08 4.70 12.59
N ALA A 83 2.63 5.38 13.60
CA ALA A 83 2.99 4.76 14.86
C ALA A 83 1.76 4.20 15.59
N ILE A 84 0.66 4.95 15.66
CA ILE A 84 -0.61 4.49 16.24
C ILE A 84 -1.10 3.24 15.49
N PHE A 85 -1.15 3.29 14.15
CA PHE A 85 -1.57 2.13 13.37
C PHE A 85 -0.67 0.91 13.62
N SER A 86 0.66 1.11 13.60
CA SER A 86 1.64 0.04 13.82
C SER A 86 1.50 -0.62 15.19
N GLU A 87 1.36 0.18 16.25
CA GLU A 87 1.19 -0.31 17.62
C GLU A 87 -0.10 -1.13 17.73
N ARG A 88 -1.21 -0.58 17.22
CA ARG A 88 -2.54 -1.19 17.28
C ARG A 88 -2.64 -2.45 16.43
N ALA A 89 -2.01 -2.47 15.25
CA ALA A 89 -1.91 -3.64 14.39
C ALA A 89 -0.89 -4.68 14.90
N GLY A 90 -0.06 -4.32 15.89
CA GLY A 90 0.95 -5.21 16.46
C GLY A 90 2.17 -5.44 15.56
N LEU A 91 2.45 -4.54 14.62
CA LEU A 91 3.58 -4.66 13.68
C LEU A 91 4.91 -4.46 14.41
N SER A 92 5.88 -5.33 14.13
CA SER A 92 7.26 -5.11 14.54
C SER A 92 7.89 -3.94 13.77
N ALA A 93 8.95 -3.35 14.33
CA ALA A 93 9.70 -2.29 13.67
C ALA A 93 10.25 -2.72 12.29
N MET A 94 10.67 -3.98 12.14
CA MET A 94 11.14 -4.53 10.86
C MET A 94 10.03 -4.63 9.83
N GLN A 95 8.85 -5.10 10.23
CA GLN A 95 7.68 -5.18 9.34
C GLN A 95 7.21 -3.81 8.89
N LEU A 96 7.17 -2.84 9.81
CA LEU A 96 6.81 -1.48 9.48
C LEU A 96 7.82 -0.84 8.51
N ALA A 97 9.12 -1.00 8.76
CA ALA A 97 10.17 -0.49 7.89
C ALA A 97 10.08 -1.10 6.47
N GLU A 98 9.87 -2.43 6.38
CA GLU A 98 9.71 -3.11 5.09
C GLU A 98 8.47 -2.59 4.34
N LEU A 99 7.33 -2.48 5.01
CA LEU A 99 6.07 -1.95 4.46
C LEU A 99 6.23 -0.51 3.94
N LEU A 100 6.88 0.36 4.69
CA LEU A 100 7.13 1.74 4.29
C LEU A 100 8.08 1.81 3.09
N SER A 101 9.11 0.96 3.05
CA SER A 101 10.06 0.90 1.94
C SER A 101 9.41 0.50 0.60
N TRP A 102 8.36 -0.34 0.64
CA TRP A 102 7.51 -0.71 -0.51
C TRP A 102 6.40 0.30 -0.80
N THR A 103 6.09 1.19 0.13
CA THR A 103 5.15 2.29 -0.11
C THR A 103 5.84 3.50 -0.74
N GLY A 104 7.14 3.67 -0.45
CA GLY A 104 7.94 4.82 -0.82
C GLY A 104 7.72 5.98 0.15
N GLU A 105 8.82 6.51 0.68
CA GLU A 105 8.85 7.56 1.69
C GLU A 105 9.19 8.92 1.06
N ARG A 106 8.49 9.98 1.44
CA ARG A 106 8.78 11.32 0.92
C ARG A 106 10.12 11.83 1.46
N ILE A 107 10.94 12.39 0.59
CA ILE A 107 12.19 13.08 0.95
C ILE A 107 12.19 14.45 0.28
N GLY A 108 11.72 15.48 1.00
CA GLY A 108 11.45 16.80 0.43
C GLY A 108 10.24 16.80 -0.51
N ASP A 109 10.19 17.74 -1.44
CA ASP A 109 8.94 18.04 -2.18
C ASP A 109 8.67 17.10 -3.38
N VAL A 110 9.72 16.71 -4.10
CA VAL A 110 9.61 16.03 -5.41
C VAL A 110 10.39 14.72 -5.51
N ARG A 111 10.92 14.24 -4.39
CA ARG A 111 11.70 13.00 -4.31
C ARG A 111 11.08 12.03 -3.32
N MET A 112 11.29 10.75 -3.61
CA MET A 112 10.84 9.63 -2.81
C MET A 112 12.02 8.68 -2.60
N ARG A 113 12.20 8.18 -1.37
CA ARG A 113 13.03 7.02 -1.10
C ARG A 113 12.18 5.77 -1.29
N PHE A 114 12.60 4.85 -2.13
CA PHE A 114 11.90 3.61 -2.41
C PHE A 114 12.93 2.50 -2.58
N ARG A 115 12.83 1.45 -1.76
CA ARG A 115 13.80 0.34 -1.73
C ARG A 115 15.27 0.79 -1.71
N ASN A 116 15.60 1.72 -0.81
CA ASN A 116 16.92 2.35 -0.64
C ASN A 116 17.42 3.23 -1.81
N GLU A 117 16.58 3.49 -2.81
CA GLU A 117 16.92 4.34 -3.94
C GLU A 117 16.10 5.64 -3.95
N VAL A 118 16.62 6.67 -4.62
CA VAL A 118 15.96 7.97 -4.74
C VAL A 118 15.29 8.10 -6.09
N PHE A 119 13.97 8.10 -6.09
CA PHE A 119 13.15 8.34 -7.28
C PHE A 119 12.56 9.75 -7.27
N VAL A 120 12.23 10.25 -8.46
CA VAL A 120 11.33 11.41 -8.58
C VAL A 120 9.92 10.97 -8.25
N SER A 121 9.13 11.79 -7.55
CA SER A 121 7.81 11.37 -7.06
C SER A 121 6.88 10.88 -8.18
N ARG A 122 6.96 11.47 -9.37
CA ARG A 122 6.16 11.05 -10.55
C ARG A 122 6.47 9.65 -11.09
N ALA A 123 7.59 9.04 -10.67
CA ALA A 123 7.95 7.68 -11.04
C ALA A 123 7.21 6.63 -10.18
N LEU A 124 6.70 7.04 -9.01
CA LEU A 124 6.00 6.17 -8.05
C LEU A 124 4.54 6.60 -7.79
N ARG A 125 4.24 7.89 -7.93
CA ARG A 125 2.90 8.47 -7.72
C ARG A 125 2.24 8.72 -9.09
N ASN A 126 1.63 7.68 -9.64
CA ASN A 126 0.87 7.73 -10.87
C ASN A 126 -0.64 7.83 -10.57
N PRO A 127 -1.41 8.71 -11.23
CA PRO A 127 -2.88 8.69 -11.15
C PRO A 127 -3.51 7.36 -11.57
N ILE A 128 -2.84 6.59 -12.43
CA ILE A 128 -3.26 5.26 -12.86
C ILE A 128 -2.59 4.23 -11.95
N ILE A 129 -3.38 3.46 -11.22
CA ILE A 129 -2.91 2.30 -10.46
C ILE A 129 -2.93 1.10 -11.39
N ARG A 130 -1.80 0.40 -11.45
CA ARG A 130 -1.62 -0.80 -12.26
C ARG A 130 -1.45 -2.02 -11.35
N GLY A 131 -1.73 -3.20 -11.87
CA GLY A 131 -1.41 -4.44 -11.18
C GLY A 131 -1.58 -5.67 -12.05
N CYS A 132 -1.26 -6.84 -11.47
CA CYS A 132 -1.43 -8.11 -12.14
C CYS A 132 -2.83 -8.68 -11.85
N PRO A 133 -3.72 -8.82 -12.85
CA PRO A 133 -5.06 -9.36 -12.60
C PRO A 133 -5.02 -10.81 -12.10
N HIS A 134 -4.00 -11.59 -12.47
CA HIS A 134 -3.84 -12.97 -12.02
C HIS A 134 -3.44 -13.05 -10.53
N CYS A 135 -2.45 -12.27 -10.07
CA CYS A 135 -2.13 -12.18 -8.64
C CYS A 135 -3.38 -11.82 -7.82
N LEU A 136 -4.13 -10.80 -8.26
CA LEU A 136 -5.30 -10.33 -7.52
C LEU A 136 -6.42 -11.39 -7.50
N ARG A 137 -6.62 -12.13 -8.61
CA ARG A 137 -7.60 -13.23 -8.67
C ARG A 137 -7.18 -14.42 -7.81
N GLU A 138 -5.90 -14.78 -7.80
CA GLU A 138 -5.35 -15.83 -6.93
C GLU A 138 -5.55 -15.50 -5.44
N HIS A 139 -5.35 -14.23 -5.06
CA HIS A 139 -5.60 -13.79 -3.68
C HIS A 139 -7.09 -13.85 -3.32
N ALA A 140 -7.98 -13.59 -4.29
CA ALA A 140 -9.42 -13.61 -4.10
C ALA A 140 -10.02 -15.02 -4.13
N ALA A 141 -9.36 -15.96 -4.79
CA ALA A 141 -9.85 -17.31 -5.04
C ALA A 141 -10.12 -18.06 -3.73
N ASP A 142 -11.25 -18.76 -3.68
CA ASP A 142 -11.67 -19.61 -2.56
C ASP A 142 -11.77 -18.89 -1.19
N GLN A 143 -11.86 -17.55 -1.20
CA GLN A 143 -12.03 -16.75 0.02
C GLN A 143 -13.48 -16.29 0.21
N PRO A 144 -14.09 -16.46 1.40
CA PRO A 144 -15.44 -15.95 1.68
C PRO A 144 -15.50 -14.42 1.71
N HIS A 145 -14.37 -13.75 1.94
CA HIS A 145 -14.25 -12.29 2.02
C HIS A 145 -13.06 -11.80 1.19
N PRO A 146 -13.11 -11.88 -0.15
CA PRO A 146 -11.93 -11.75 -1.03
C PRO A 146 -11.15 -10.44 -0.84
N LEU A 147 -11.83 -9.33 -0.58
CA LEU A 147 -11.20 -8.01 -0.50
C LEU A 147 -10.15 -7.88 0.63
N ARG A 148 -10.27 -8.64 1.73
CA ARG A 148 -9.24 -8.62 2.80
C ARG A 148 -8.00 -9.47 2.46
N HIS A 149 -8.07 -10.26 1.40
CA HIS A 149 -6.98 -11.13 0.95
C HIS A 149 -6.23 -10.54 -0.24
N ILE A 150 -6.90 -9.78 -1.10
CA ILE A 150 -6.28 -9.07 -2.23
C ILE A 150 -5.27 -8.03 -1.72
N VAL A 151 -4.09 -8.01 -2.33
CA VAL A 151 -2.96 -7.15 -1.93
C VAL A 151 -2.46 -6.40 -3.15
N LEU A 152 -2.21 -5.10 -2.99
CA LEU A 152 -1.44 -4.34 -3.96
C LEU A 152 0.04 -4.32 -3.58
N ARG A 153 0.87 -4.76 -4.52
CA ARG A 153 2.32 -4.78 -4.36
C ARG A 153 2.93 -3.42 -4.70
N GLY A 154 3.98 -3.04 -3.98
CA GLY A 154 4.66 -1.77 -4.08
C GLY A 154 5.55 -1.63 -5.31
N ASP A 155 6.10 -2.74 -5.83
CA ASP A 155 6.87 -2.76 -7.08
C ASP A 155 6.04 -2.27 -8.28
N TRP A 156 4.74 -2.55 -8.31
CA TRP A 156 3.83 -2.09 -9.37
C TRP A 156 3.68 -0.55 -9.43
N LEU A 157 3.99 0.15 -8.33
CA LEU A 157 3.99 1.62 -8.29
C LEU A 157 5.12 2.20 -9.14
N CYS A 158 6.23 1.46 -9.31
CA CYS A 158 7.37 1.91 -10.09
C CYS A 158 7.03 1.91 -11.58
N ARG A 159 7.13 3.08 -12.22
CA ARG A 159 6.85 3.25 -13.65
C ARG A 159 7.64 2.29 -14.55
N GLY A 160 8.86 1.91 -14.17
CA GLY A 160 9.69 1.00 -14.96
C GLY A 160 9.32 -0.48 -14.82
N VAL A 161 8.42 -0.83 -13.89
CA VAL A 161 7.87 -2.18 -13.78
C VAL A 161 6.63 -2.24 -14.65
N ASP A 162 6.73 -2.96 -15.78
CA ASP A 162 5.63 -3.06 -16.75
C ASP A 162 5.01 -4.46 -16.82
N ILE A 163 5.64 -5.46 -16.21
CA ILE A 163 5.17 -6.84 -16.18
C ILE A 163 5.13 -7.41 -14.77
N CYS A 164 4.26 -8.41 -14.57
CA CYS A 164 4.32 -9.29 -13.42
C CYS A 164 5.31 -10.43 -13.69
N HIS A 165 6.38 -10.54 -12.90
CA HIS A 165 7.34 -11.64 -13.02
C HIS A 165 6.78 -13.00 -12.57
N GLN A 166 5.66 -13.04 -11.83
CA GLN A 166 5.04 -14.32 -11.41
C GLN A 166 4.15 -14.90 -12.50
N HIS A 167 3.41 -14.04 -13.21
CA HIS A 167 2.40 -14.47 -14.18
C HIS A 167 2.77 -14.21 -15.63
N HIS A 168 3.91 -13.54 -15.86
CA HIS A 168 4.46 -13.22 -17.18
C HIS A 168 3.41 -12.48 -18.02
N GLN A 169 2.83 -11.43 -17.45
CA GLN A 169 1.81 -10.60 -18.11
C GLN A 169 2.07 -9.12 -17.87
N PRO A 170 1.69 -8.25 -18.82
CA PRO A 170 1.72 -6.82 -18.60
C PRO A 170 0.88 -6.43 -17.37
N LEU A 171 1.38 -5.48 -16.57
CA LEU A 171 0.57 -4.83 -15.55
C LEU A 171 -0.50 -3.98 -16.23
N VAL A 172 -1.76 -4.24 -15.89
CA VAL A 172 -2.91 -3.58 -16.51
C VAL A 172 -3.35 -2.38 -15.66
N PRO A 173 -3.91 -1.32 -16.27
CA PRO A 173 -4.56 -0.26 -15.50
C PRO A 173 -5.79 -0.84 -14.79
N LEU A 174 -5.79 -0.78 -13.46
CA LEU A 174 -6.90 -1.26 -12.64
C LEU A 174 -7.93 -0.15 -12.42
N TRP A 175 -7.46 1.07 -12.12
CA TRP A 175 -8.28 2.28 -12.03
C TRP A 175 -7.42 3.53 -12.20
N SER A 176 -8.08 4.67 -12.39
CA SER A 176 -7.42 5.98 -12.41
C SER A 176 -8.17 6.99 -11.55
N ASN A 177 -7.43 7.72 -10.72
CA ASN A 177 -7.96 8.87 -10.00
C ASN A 177 -6.85 9.89 -9.70
N ALA A 178 -7.11 11.17 -9.98
CA ALA A 178 -6.16 12.25 -9.76
C ALA A 178 -6.02 12.64 -8.28
N ARG A 179 -7.04 12.39 -7.45
CA ARG A 179 -7.08 12.73 -6.03
C ARG A 179 -6.46 11.57 -5.23
N PRO A 180 -5.31 11.77 -4.55
CA PRO A 180 -4.63 10.68 -3.84
C PRO A 180 -5.50 9.94 -2.82
N ILE A 181 -6.34 10.66 -2.07
CA ILE A 181 -7.21 10.05 -1.05
C ILE A 181 -8.24 9.09 -1.63
N GLU A 182 -8.70 9.30 -2.86
CA GLU A 182 -9.64 8.41 -3.54
C GLU A 182 -8.88 7.31 -4.30
N ARG A 183 -7.77 7.67 -4.95
CA ARG A 183 -6.89 6.74 -5.67
C ARG A 183 -6.36 5.64 -4.76
N ASP A 184 -5.91 6.01 -3.56
CA ASP A 184 -5.23 5.13 -2.62
C ASP A 184 -6.21 4.54 -1.58
N ASN A 185 -7.54 4.77 -1.71
CA ASN A 185 -8.57 4.05 -0.97
C ASN A 185 -8.77 2.65 -1.56
N ILE A 186 -7.76 1.81 -1.37
CA ILE A 186 -7.59 0.53 -2.06
C ILE A 186 -8.82 -0.38 -1.92
N GLY A 187 -9.41 -0.48 -0.72
CA GLY A 187 -10.55 -1.35 -0.46
C GLY A 187 -11.79 -0.93 -1.25
N ALA A 188 -12.08 0.37 -1.30
CA ALA A 188 -13.18 0.88 -2.10
C ALA A 188 -12.93 0.66 -3.60
N ARG A 189 -11.71 0.91 -4.08
CA ARG A 189 -11.36 0.72 -5.50
C ARG A 189 -11.41 -0.76 -5.91
N LEU A 190 -10.88 -1.66 -5.08
CA LEU A 190 -10.94 -3.10 -5.31
C LEU A 190 -12.39 -3.61 -5.30
N ALA A 191 -13.24 -3.11 -4.42
CA ALA A 191 -14.66 -3.48 -4.38
C ALA A 191 -15.37 -3.15 -5.70
N GLU A 192 -15.06 -1.99 -6.32
CA GLU A 192 -15.62 -1.59 -7.62
C GLU A 192 -15.21 -2.53 -8.75
N ILE A 193 -13.94 -2.94 -8.80
CA ILE A 193 -13.40 -3.74 -9.91
C ILE A 193 -13.48 -5.25 -9.68
N LEU A 194 -13.86 -5.71 -8.48
CA LEU A 194 -13.84 -7.13 -8.13
C LEU A 194 -14.67 -8.01 -9.09
N PRO A 195 -15.90 -7.63 -9.49
CA PRO A 195 -16.68 -8.44 -10.43
C PRO A 195 -15.98 -8.60 -11.80
N ASP A 196 -15.42 -7.51 -12.33
CA ASP A 196 -14.69 -7.52 -13.61
C ASP A 196 -13.38 -8.31 -13.51
N LEU A 197 -12.69 -8.21 -12.37
CA LEU A 197 -11.50 -9.00 -12.07
C LEU A 197 -11.79 -10.50 -12.04
N GLN A 198 -12.92 -10.90 -11.46
CA GLN A 198 -13.39 -12.29 -11.42
C GLN A 198 -13.87 -12.78 -12.79
N ALA A 199 -14.49 -11.90 -13.59
CA ALA A 199 -14.96 -12.22 -14.93
C ALA A 199 -13.84 -12.34 -15.97
N GLY A 200 -12.61 -11.94 -15.65
CA GLY A 200 -11.49 -11.97 -16.59
C GLY A 200 -11.39 -10.73 -17.48
N SER A 201 -12.12 -9.65 -17.19
CA SER A 201 -12.16 -8.43 -18.03
C SER A 201 -10.80 -7.74 -18.17
N PHE A 202 -9.86 -8.03 -17.27
CA PHE A 202 -8.50 -7.49 -17.28
C PHE A 202 -7.47 -8.44 -17.90
N ASP A 203 -7.87 -9.63 -18.37
CA ASP A 203 -6.93 -10.64 -18.85
C ASP A 203 -6.21 -10.19 -20.12
N CYS A 204 -4.89 -10.38 -20.12
CA CYS A 204 -4.00 -9.98 -21.20
C CYS A 204 -3.18 -11.16 -21.70
N VAL A 205 -2.61 -11.02 -22.90
CA VAL A 205 -1.69 -12.01 -23.44
C VAL A 205 -0.43 -12.07 -22.58
N ARG A 206 0.06 -13.29 -22.34
CA ARG A 206 1.34 -13.51 -21.65
C ARG A 206 2.52 -13.01 -22.49
N VAL A 207 3.49 -12.43 -21.81
CA VAL A 207 4.73 -11.89 -22.39
C VAL A 207 5.90 -12.42 -21.59
N GLU A 208 6.95 -12.88 -22.29
CA GLU A 208 8.16 -13.31 -21.61
C GLU A 208 8.90 -12.11 -20.99
N PRO A 209 9.31 -12.19 -19.72
CA PRO A 209 10.16 -11.19 -19.11
C PRO A 209 11.45 -10.96 -19.90
N THR A 210 11.81 -9.69 -20.11
CA THR A 210 13.12 -9.33 -20.65
C THR A 210 14.18 -9.38 -19.55
N ASP A 211 15.46 -9.39 -19.94
CA ASP A 211 16.58 -9.26 -18.99
C ASP A 211 16.49 -8.00 -18.13
N TYR A 212 15.92 -6.92 -18.68
CA TYR A 212 15.69 -5.68 -17.94
C TYR A 212 14.65 -5.88 -16.83
N ASP A 213 13.55 -6.58 -17.13
CA ASP A 213 12.48 -6.84 -16.16
C ASP A 213 12.99 -7.67 -14.98
N LEU A 214 13.75 -8.74 -15.28
CA LEU A 214 14.36 -9.60 -14.27
C LEU A 214 15.41 -8.86 -13.43
N TRP A 215 16.23 -8.02 -14.08
CA TRP A 215 17.19 -7.17 -13.38
C TRP A 215 16.49 -6.18 -12.45
N LEU A 216 15.42 -5.52 -12.90
CA LEU A 216 14.70 -4.53 -12.11
C LEU A 216 13.99 -5.18 -10.91
N ASP A 217 13.36 -6.35 -11.11
CA ASP A 217 12.75 -7.12 -10.03
C ASP A 217 13.76 -7.45 -8.93
N LYS A 218 14.92 -8.00 -9.32
CA LYS A 218 16.01 -8.32 -8.39
C LYS A 218 16.51 -7.09 -7.67
N ARG A 219 16.71 -5.98 -8.41
CA ARG A 219 17.19 -4.71 -7.86
C ARG A 219 16.26 -4.17 -6.78
N LEU A 220 14.95 -4.10 -7.06
CA LEU A 220 13.95 -3.62 -6.10
C LEU A 220 13.81 -4.56 -4.90
N SER A 221 13.87 -5.87 -5.13
CA SER A 221 13.77 -6.87 -4.05
C SER A 221 14.93 -6.78 -3.07
N GLN A 222 16.15 -6.63 -3.58
CA GLN A 222 17.36 -6.63 -2.75
C GLN A 222 17.66 -5.25 -2.14
N GLY A 223 17.00 -4.18 -2.60
CA GLY A 223 17.24 -2.82 -2.10
C GLY A 223 18.68 -2.35 -2.28
N ILE A 224 19.35 -2.81 -3.34
CA ILE A 224 20.77 -2.55 -3.59
C ILE A 224 20.91 -1.20 -4.32
N SER A 225 21.43 -0.21 -3.59
CA SER A 225 21.91 1.06 -4.14
C SER A 225 22.83 0.81 -5.34
N ALA A 226 22.76 1.66 -6.37
CA ALA A 226 23.58 1.52 -7.57
C ALA A 226 25.08 1.64 -7.27
N ASP A 227 25.73 0.54 -6.88
CA ASP A 227 27.17 0.37 -7.01
C ASP A 227 27.45 -0.63 -8.15
N LYS A 228 27.78 -0.04 -9.30
CA LYS A 228 28.78 -0.49 -10.31
C LYS A 228 28.59 -1.72 -11.19
N ASN A 229 27.48 -2.45 -11.23
CA ASN A 229 27.40 -3.65 -12.09
C ASN A 229 26.33 -3.62 -13.21
N MET A 230 26.21 -2.52 -13.94
CA MET A 230 25.57 -2.52 -15.27
C MET A 230 26.58 -2.50 -16.43
N ALA A 231 27.86 -2.75 -16.14
CA ALA A 231 28.91 -2.90 -17.15
C ALA A 231 29.00 -4.33 -17.74
N GLY A 232 28.25 -5.30 -17.19
CA GLY A 232 28.36 -6.71 -17.58
C GLY A 232 27.33 -7.22 -18.60
N LEU A 233 26.31 -6.43 -18.97
CA LEU A 233 25.24 -6.85 -19.88
C LEU A 233 25.32 -6.20 -21.28
N THR A 234 26.41 -5.49 -21.59
CA THR A 234 26.67 -4.97 -22.95
C THR A 234 27.61 -5.87 -23.73
N ALA A 235 27.21 -7.12 -23.95
CA ALA A 235 27.87 -7.99 -24.92
C ALA A 235 26.83 -8.95 -25.53
N GLY A 236 26.00 -8.44 -26.44
CA GLY A 236 25.06 -9.29 -27.17
C GLY A 236 23.87 -8.58 -27.83
N VAL A 237 23.98 -7.30 -28.24
CA VAL A 237 22.95 -6.70 -29.09
C VAL A 237 23.23 -7.11 -30.53
N SER A 238 22.62 -8.23 -30.96
CA SER A 238 22.34 -8.44 -32.37
C SER A 238 21.20 -7.50 -32.75
N SER A 239 21.48 -6.64 -33.71
CA SER A 239 20.59 -5.65 -34.26
C SER A 239 19.47 -6.31 -35.06
N ASP A 240 18.26 -6.32 -34.51
CA ASP A 240 17.05 -6.34 -35.31
C ASP A 240 16.07 -5.30 -34.78
N HIS A 241 15.99 -4.20 -35.52
CA HIS A 241 14.94 -3.21 -35.40
C HIS A 241 13.62 -3.81 -35.88
N ASN A 242 12.55 -3.40 -35.18
CA ASN A 242 11.17 -3.27 -35.68
C ASN A 242 10.14 -4.22 -35.06
N LEU A 243 9.72 -3.94 -33.81
CA LEU A 243 8.36 -4.24 -33.38
C LEU A 243 7.78 -3.04 -32.63
N ARG A 244 6.97 -2.26 -33.35
CA ARG A 244 6.00 -1.33 -32.77
C ARG A 244 5.02 -2.13 -31.93
N VAL A 245 5.10 -2.00 -30.61
CA VAL A 245 3.98 -2.37 -29.73
C VAL A 245 2.80 -1.46 -30.03
N HIS A 246 1.77 -2.05 -30.64
CA HIS A 246 0.47 -1.44 -30.81
C HIS A 246 -0.16 -1.21 -29.43
N TRP A 247 -0.24 0.06 -29.03
CA TRP A 247 -1.06 0.49 -27.90
C TRP A 247 -2.53 0.25 -28.25
N CYS A 248 -3.17 -0.72 -27.59
CA CYS A 248 -4.63 -0.76 -27.53
C CYS A 248 -5.10 0.56 -26.89
N SER A 249 -5.62 1.43 -27.75
CA SER A 249 -6.19 2.71 -27.36
C SER A 249 -7.57 2.44 -26.80
N PHE A 250 -7.76 2.66 -25.50
CA PHE A 250 -9.08 2.88 -24.92
C PHE A 250 -9.10 4.25 -24.24
N ALA A 251 -9.88 5.15 -24.82
CA ALA A 251 -10.43 6.34 -24.20
C ALA A 251 -11.63 6.80 -25.04
N PRO A 252 -12.60 7.52 -24.46
CA PRO A 252 -13.16 7.44 -23.11
C PRO A 252 -14.47 6.65 -23.06
#